data_AF-A0A7V8B4M8-F1
#
_entry.id   AF-A0A7V8B4M8-F1
#
_cell.length_a   1.000
_cell.length_b   1.000
_cell.length_c   1.000
_cell.angle_alpha   90.00
_cell.angle_beta   90.00
_cell.angle_gamma   90.00
#
_symmetry.space_group_name_H-M   'P 1'
#
loop_
_entity.id
_entity.type
_entity.pdbx_description
1 polymer ?
#
loop_
_entity_poly.entity_id
_entity_poly.type
_entity_poly.pdbx_seq_one_letter_code
_entity_poly.pdbx_strand_id
1 'polypeptide(L)'
;MIRSTLTTFVLAGLALGAIACSSQQLVPDEVAPVIPEAVADTDVPGIGRIGKWMIDPDGGIADWGGMQYEGQTIHEVINIIFIDSGASSADDAKARLVDAMTKAGYPVRYHHSSGYRGVVDGEVYGQVPEQDAYAFSNRIYFLDNNHGRIFGPRKTANGWVFTGALSREHVDYIHRVHVYASFSQARDDLATRLTENSIYKRDGVVPLDNGSTADYTTGDHDGNAVVMKAR
;
A
#
# COMPACT_ATOMS: atom_id res chain seq x y z
N MET A 1 -87.30 -35.49 9.64
CA MET A 1 -86.92 -36.72 10.37
C MET A 1 -85.58 -37.18 9.82
N ILE A 2 -84.68 -37.65 10.70
CA ILE A 2 -83.28 -38.06 10.47
C ILE A 2 -82.25 -36.92 10.55
N ARG A 3 -81.64 -36.81 11.75
CA ARG A 3 -80.31 -36.25 11.97
C ARG A 3 -79.30 -37.37 11.71
N SER A 4 -78.19 -37.07 11.05
CA SER A 4 -76.95 -37.86 11.13
C SER A 4 -75.76 -36.96 10.81
N THR A 5 -74.83 -36.93 11.76
CA THR A 5 -73.55 -36.23 11.84
C THR A 5 -72.53 -36.78 10.85
N LEU A 6 -71.74 -35.90 10.20
CA LEU A 6 -70.40 -36.25 9.77
C LEU A 6 -69.41 -35.09 9.98
N THR A 7 -68.40 -35.43 10.78
CA THR A 7 -67.18 -34.75 11.15
C THR A 7 -66.44 -34.21 9.93
N THR A 8 -66.02 -32.94 9.96
CA THR A 8 -65.04 -32.39 9.00
C THR A 8 -63.84 -31.83 9.75
N PHE A 9 -62.66 -32.26 9.31
CA PHE A 9 -61.33 -31.96 9.82
C PHE A 9 -61.01 -30.47 9.82
N VAL A 10 -60.36 -30.00 10.89
CA VAL A 10 -59.61 -28.73 10.92
C VAL A 10 -58.21 -29.02 10.41
N LEU A 11 -57.83 -28.47 9.25
CA LEU A 11 -56.44 -28.37 8.83
C LEU A 11 -55.98 -26.91 9.01
N ALA A 12 -54.96 -26.73 9.83
CA ALA A 12 -54.28 -25.47 10.07
C ALA A 12 -53.49 -25.04 8.81
N GLY A 13 -53.78 -23.85 8.30
CA GLY A 13 -52.94 -23.19 7.30
C GLY A 13 -51.83 -22.40 7.99
N LEU A 14 -50.58 -22.86 7.87
CA LEU A 14 -49.40 -22.04 8.14
C LEU A 14 -49.26 -20.99 7.03
N ALA A 15 -49.38 -19.71 7.37
CA ALA A 15 -48.93 -18.62 6.51
C ALA A 15 -47.42 -18.42 6.73
N LEU A 16 -46.59 -18.85 5.78
CA LEU A 16 -45.19 -18.42 5.70
C LEU A 16 -45.17 -16.97 5.22
N GLY A 17 -44.85 -16.03 6.13
CA GLY A 17 -44.46 -14.69 5.76
C GLY A 17 -43.05 -14.71 5.16
N ALA A 18 -42.93 -14.41 3.87
CA ALA A 18 -41.64 -14.17 3.25
C ALA A 18 -41.08 -12.83 3.76
N ILE A 19 -40.04 -12.89 4.58
CA ILE A 19 -39.23 -11.72 4.94
C ILE A 19 -38.34 -11.44 3.73
N ALA A 20 -38.65 -10.40 2.97
CA ALA A 20 -37.75 -9.86 1.97
C ALA A 20 -36.56 -9.22 2.69
N CYS A 21 -35.41 -9.91 2.70
CA CYS A 21 -34.13 -9.29 3.04
C CYS A 21 -33.82 -8.27 1.94
N SER A 22 -34.03 -6.99 2.25
CA SER A 22 -33.51 -5.89 1.44
C SER A 22 -31.99 -5.89 1.55
N SER A 23 -31.31 -6.39 0.52
CA SER A 23 -29.87 -6.22 0.38
C SER A 23 -29.60 -4.75 0.08
N GLN A 24 -29.30 -3.96 1.12
CA GLN A 24 -28.61 -2.69 0.91
C GLN A 24 -27.24 -3.03 0.35
N GLN A 25 -27.10 -2.83 -0.96
CA GLN A 25 -25.83 -2.88 -1.65
C GLN A 25 -24.96 -1.76 -1.08
N LEU A 26 -23.92 -2.13 -0.35
CA LEU A 26 -22.90 -1.19 0.14
C LEU A 26 -22.38 -0.44 -1.07
N VAL A 27 -22.59 0.87 -1.08
CA VAL A 27 -21.95 1.77 -2.05
C VAL A 27 -20.46 1.71 -1.74
N PRO A 28 -19.57 1.46 -2.73
CA PRO A 28 -18.14 1.59 -2.49
C PRO A 28 -17.86 2.99 -1.95
N ASP A 29 -17.09 3.10 -0.86
CA ASP A 29 -16.63 4.40 -0.37
C ASP A 29 -15.96 5.15 -1.51
N GLU A 30 -16.44 6.36 -1.79
CA GLU A 30 -15.89 7.22 -2.83
C GLU A 30 -14.44 7.56 -2.46
N VAL A 31 -13.48 7.20 -3.32
CA VAL A 31 -12.06 7.47 -3.11
C VAL A 31 -11.86 8.98 -3.02
N ALA A 32 -11.26 9.46 -1.91
CA ALA A 32 -11.08 10.88 -1.69
C ALA A 32 -10.26 11.54 -2.81
N PRO A 33 -10.64 12.76 -3.27
CA PRO A 33 -9.90 13.49 -4.28
C PRO A 33 -8.49 13.82 -3.77
N VAL A 34 -7.49 13.69 -4.64
CA VAL A 34 -6.09 13.92 -4.28
C VAL A 34 -5.72 15.39 -4.49
N ILE A 35 -5.03 16.00 -3.52
CA ILE A 35 -4.57 17.39 -3.64
C ILE A 35 -3.43 17.51 -4.67
N PRO A 36 -3.29 18.66 -5.37
CA PRO A 36 -2.26 18.84 -6.39
C PRO A 36 -0.83 18.57 -5.91
N GLU A 37 -0.52 18.93 -4.66
CA GLU A 37 0.81 18.77 -4.07
C GLU A 37 1.18 17.28 -3.88
N ALA A 38 0.18 16.44 -3.56
CA ALA A 38 0.38 15.03 -3.30
C ALA A 38 0.62 14.22 -4.59
N VAL A 39 0.22 14.75 -5.75
CA VAL A 39 0.52 14.17 -7.08
C VAL A 39 1.76 14.77 -7.73
N ALA A 40 2.53 15.60 -7.03
CA ALA A 40 3.79 16.13 -7.55
C ALA A 40 4.73 14.97 -7.94
N ASP A 41 5.33 15.08 -9.11
CA ASP A 41 6.17 14.06 -9.72
C ASP A 41 7.47 14.63 -10.29
N THR A 42 8.41 13.73 -10.59
CA THR A 42 9.69 14.02 -11.22
C THR A 42 9.82 13.18 -12.48
N ASP A 43 10.22 13.79 -13.59
CA ASP A 43 10.54 13.04 -14.82
C ASP A 43 11.86 12.29 -14.63
N VAL A 44 11.80 10.96 -14.63
CA VAL A 44 12.96 10.09 -14.44
C VAL A 44 13.34 9.46 -15.79
N PRO A 45 14.49 9.83 -16.37
CA PRO A 45 14.91 9.34 -17.68
C PRO A 45 14.89 7.81 -17.79
N GLY A 46 14.14 7.31 -18.77
CA GLY A 46 14.03 5.87 -19.02
C GLY A 46 13.12 5.12 -18.03
N ILE A 47 12.40 5.79 -17.14
CA ILE A 47 11.39 5.16 -16.28
C ILE A 47 10.01 5.77 -16.56
N GLY A 48 9.92 7.11 -16.55
CA GLY A 48 8.66 7.85 -16.64
C GLY A 48 8.56 8.91 -15.56
N ARG A 49 7.37 9.49 -15.37
CA ARG A 49 7.14 10.46 -14.28
C ARG A 49 6.82 9.71 -12.99
N ILE A 50 7.58 9.96 -11.94
CA ILE A 50 7.48 9.24 -10.66
C ILE A 50 7.00 10.19 -9.57
N GLY A 51 5.91 9.80 -8.89
CA GLY A 51 5.40 10.52 -7.74
C GLY A 51 6.44 10.66 -6.63
N LYS A 52 6.43 11.81 -5.95
CA LYS A 52 7.37 12.12 -4.87
C LYS A 52 6.95 11.52 -3.52
N TRP A 53 5.65 11.42 -3.31
CA TRP A 53 5.05 11.20 -1.99
C TRP A 53 4.19 9.94 -1.95
N MET A 54 4.06 9.37 -0.76
CA MET A 54 2.93 8.50 -0.46
C MET A 54 1.70 9.37 -0.23
N ILE A 55 0.60 9.02 -0.87
CA ILE A 55 -0.68 9.71 -0.72
C ILE A 55 -1.49 8.95 0.34
N ASP A 56 -2.01 9.65 1.34
CA ASP A 56 -2.86 9.07 2.39
C ASP A 56 -4.28 8.74 1.87
N PRO A 57 -5.11 8.02 2.65
CA PRO A 57 -6.48 7.72 2.26
C PRO A 57 -7.37 8.95 2.00
N ASP A 58 -7.06 10.09 2.64
CA ASP A 58 -7.82 11.34 2.54
C ASP A 58 -7.40 12.20 1.33
N GLY A 59 -6.33 11.83 0.63
CA GLY A 59 -5.85 12.52 -0.58
C GLY A 59 -4.74 13.53 -0.34
N GLY A 60 -4.21 13.61 0.88
CA GLY A 60 -3.06 14.42 1.25
C GLY A 60 -1.73 13.70 1.03
N ILE A 61 -0.64 14.41 1.35
CA ILE A 61 0.68 13.80 1.52
C ILE A 61 0.66 13.11 2.89
N ALA A 62 0.95 11.81 2.93
CA ALA A 62 1.03 11.07 4.18
C ALA A 62 2.13 11.64 5.10
N ASP A 63 1.83 11.76 6.39
CA ASP A 63 2.61 12.56 7.34
C ASP A 63 3.07 11.79 8.60
N TRP A 64 3.22 10.46 8.48
CA TRP A 64 3.55 9.58 9.61
C TRP A 64 2.55 9.68 10.79
N GLY A 65 1.28 9.96 10.49
CA GLY A 65 0.24 10.08 11.52
C GLY A 65 0.37 11.37 12.35
N GLY A 66 0.82 12.45 11.71
CA GLY A 66 1.07 13.75 12.33
C GLY A 66 2.30 13.81 13.24
N MET A 67 3.20 12.82 13.15
CA MET A 67 4.43 12.81 13.95
C MET A 67 5.36 13.95 13.54
N GLN A 68 6.08 14.50 14.52
CA GLN A 68 7.11 15.50 14.29
C GLN A 68 8.50 14.90 14.50
N TYR A 69 9.44 15.29 13.65
CA TYR A 69 10.86 15.04 13.81
C TYR A 69 11.59 16.37 13.76
N GLU A 70 12.38 16.66 14.81
CA GLU A 70 13.08 17.95 14.97
C GLU A 70 12.16 19.19 14.86
N GLY A 71 10.89 19.04 15.27
CA GLY A 71 9.88 20.12 15.26
C GLY A 71 9.21 20.36 13.91
N GLN A 72 9.45 19.51 12.91
CA GLN A 72 8.81 19.56 11.60
C GLN A 72 7.95 18.31 11.35
N THR A 73 6.87 18.46 10.59
CA THR A 73 6.05 17.33 10.10
C THR A 73 6.87 16.41 9.20
N ILE A 74 6.74 15.10 9.40
CA ILE A 74 7.48 14.09 8.64
C ILE A 74 6.66 13.64 7.43
N HIS A 75 7.05 13.98 6.22
CA HIS A 75 6.37 13.47 5.02
C HIS A 75 6.87 12.07 4.66
N GLU A 76 5.95 11.18 4.30
CA GLU A 76 6.26 9.85 3.79
C GLU A 76 6.60 9.89 2.28
N VAL A 77 7.78 9.39 1.96
CA VAL A 77 8.43 9.58 0.66
C VAL A 77 8.43 8.32 -0.19
N ILE A 78 8.27 8.48 -1.51
CA ILE A 78 8.66 7.43 -2.45
C ILE A 78 10.18 7.33 -2.48
N ASN A 79 10.72 6.16 -2.14
CA ASN A 79 12.16 5.95 -2.01
C ASN A 79 12.67 4.66 -2.66
N ILE A 80 11.80 3.92 -3.35
CA ILE A 80 12.20 2.78 -4.19
C ILE A 80 11.32 2.69 -5.44
N ILE A 81 11.90 2.24 -6.54
CA ILE A 81 11.23 2.00 -7.82
C ILE A 81 11.56 0.58 -8.26
N PHE A 82 10.55 -0.17 -8.70
CA PHE A 82 10.69 -1.50 -9.27
C PHE A 82 10.34 -1.46 -10.75
N ILE A 83 11.12 -2.16 -11.58
CA ILE A 83 10.84 -2.33 -13.00
C ILE A 83 10.93 -3.83 -13.31
N ASP A 84 9.83 -4.43 -13.74
CA ASP A 84 9.77 -5.84 -14.13
C ASP A 84 9.51 -5.98 -15.63
N SER A 85 10.58 -6.24 -16.39
CA SER A 85 10.47 -6.50 -17.83
C SER A 85 10.06 -7.94 -18.15
N GLY A 86 10.14 -8.85 -17.18
CA GLY A 86 9.83 -10.26 -17.34
C GLY A 86 8.35 -10.59 -17.20
N ALA A 87 7.61 -9.72 -16.50
CA ALA A 87 6.19 -9.92 -16.29
C ALA A 87 5.36 -9.70 -17.57
N SER A 88 4.50 -10.68 -17.85
CA SER A 88 3.62 -10.74 -19.03
C SER A 88 2.33 -9.93 -18.87
N SER A 89 1.90 -9.68 -17.62
CA SER A 89 0.67 -8.96 -17.28
C SER A 89 0.83 -8.22 -15.95
N ALA A 90 -0.14 -7.36 -15.59
CA ALA A 90 -0.15 -6.66 -14.31
C ALA A 90 -0.23 -7.64 -13.13
N ASP A 91 -1.06 -8.67 -13.25
CA ASP A 91 -1.22 -9.70 -12.21
C ASP A 91 0.05 -10.54 -12.05
N ASP A 92 0.71 -10.88 -13.17
CA ASP A 92 2.01 -11.55 -13.16
C ASP A 92 3.08 -10.67 -12.48
N ALA A 93 3.12 -9.36 -12.79
CA ALA A 93 4.03 -8.43 -12.14
C ALA A 93 3.78 -8.33 -10.62
N LYS A 94 2.51 -8.27 -10.18
CA LYS A 94 2.14 -8.27 -8.75
C LYS A 94 2.56 -9.57 -8.08
N ALA A 95 2.30 -10.72 -8.70
CA ALA A 95 2.67 -12.03 -8.15
C ALA A 95 4.21 -12.16 -8.01
N ARG A 96 4.95 -11.72 -9.03
CA ARG A 96 6.42 -11.69 -9.03
C ARG A 96 6.99 -10.75 -7.98
N LEU A 97 6.38 -9.58 -7.78
CA LEU A 97 6.72 -8.66 -6.69
C LEU A 97 6.49 -9.32 -5.32
N VAL A 98 5.31 -9.89 -5.07
CA VAL A 98 4.98 -10.52 -3.78
C VAL A 98 5.93 -11.68 -3.46
N ASP A 99 6.22 -12.53 -4.44
CA ASP A 99 7.21 -13.61 -4.30
C ASP A 99 8.61 -13.06 -3.97
N ALA A 100 9.05 -12.03 -4.69
CA ALA A 100 10.35 -11.41 -4.46
C ALA A 100 10.48 -10.76 -3.08
N MET A 101 9.46 -10.00 -2.66
CA MET A 101 9.37 -9.39 -1.34
C MET A 101 9.40 -10.45 -0.24
N THR A 102 8.64 -11.53 -0.41
CA THR A 102 8.62 -12.67 0.53
C THR A 102 9.99 -13.32 0.65
N LYS A 103 10.68 -13.59 -0.47
CA LYS A 103 12.05 -14.15 -0.49
C LYS A 103 13.07 -13.20 0.12
N ALA A 104 12.89 -11.89 -0.02
CA ALA A 104 13.70 -10.87 0.65
C ALA A 104 13.43 -10.75 2.16
N GLY A 105 12.48 -11.52 2.70
CA GLY A 105 12.12 -11.49 4.11
C GLY A 105 11.14 -10.39 4.47
N TYR A 106 10.47 -9.78 3.50
CA TYR A 106 9.38 -8.81 3.65
C TYR A 106 8.06 -9.44 3.18
N PRO A 107 7.53 -10.48 3.84
CA PRO A 107 6.23 -11.03 3.48
C PRO A 107 5.12 -10.01 3.76
N VAL A 108 3.95 -10.26 3.17
CA VAL A 108 2.70 -9.56 3.51
C VAL A 108 2.32 -9.86 4.97
N ARG A 109 2.08 -8.81 5.77
CA ARG A 109 1.77 -8.92 7.20
C ARG A 109 0.58 -8.05 7.60
N TYR A 110 -0.27 -8.61 8.45
CA TYR A 110 -1.42 -7.94 9.06
C TYR A 110 -0.97 -6.90 10.10
N HIS A 111 -1.89 -5.99 10.46
CA HIS A 111 -1.76 -4.95 11.48
C HIS A 111 -0.98 -3.71 11.01
N HIS A 112 -1.30 -3.24 9.80
CA HIS A 112 -0.78 -2.00 9.23
C HIS A 112 -1.93 -1.08 8.82
N SER A 113 -1.70 0.22 8.66
CA SER A 113 -2.67 1.11 8.00
C SER A 113 -2.76 0.80 6.50
N SER A 114 -3.90 1.11 5.86
CA SER A 114 -4.13 0.84 4.44
C SER A 114 -4.89 1.99 3.75
N GLY A 115 -5.07 1.88 2.43
CA GLY A 115 -5.72 2.90 1.60
C GLY A 115 -4.75 3.91 0.99
N TYR A 116 -3.44 3.68 1.15
CA TYR A 116 -2.41 4.54 0.58
C TYR A 116 -2.30 4.38 -0.92
N ARG A 117 -1.85 5.45 -1.57
CA ARG A 117 -1.68 5.53 -3.02
C ARG A 117 -0.33 6.13 -3.40
N GLY A 118 0.07 5.94 -4.64
CA GLY A 118 1.27 6.55 -5.23
C GLY A 118 1.05 6.90 -6.70
N VAL A 119 1.97 7.66 -7.29
CA VAL A 119 1.83 8.15 -8.68
C VAL A 119 2.89 7.58 -9.61
N VAL A 120 2.45 7.10 -10.78
CA VAL A 120 3.32 6.71 -11.90
C VAL A 120 2.71 7.25 -13.20
N ASP A 121 3.49 8.00 -13.98
CA ASP A 121 3.08 8.67 -15.21
C ASP A 121 1.82 9.55 -15.05
N GLY A 122 1.72 10.27 -13.92
CA GLY A 122 0.60 11.15 -13.59
C GLY A 122 -0.70 10.44 -13.18
N GLU A 123 -0.69 9.10 -13.14
CA GLU A 123 -1.83 8.31 -12.69
C GLU A 123 -1.64 7.81 -11.26
N VAL A 124 -2.74 7.77 -10.51
CA VAL A 124 -2.76 7.35 -9.11
C VAL A 124 -3.05 5.85 -9.01
N TYR A 125 -2.20 5.13 -8.29
CA TYR A 125 -2.30 3.69 -8.07
C TYR A 125 -2.48 3.38 -6.59
N GLY A 126 -3.39 2.45 -6.29
CA GLY A 126 -3.54 1.89 -4.95
C GLY A 126 -2.37 1.01 -4.53
N GLN A 127 -2.35 0.67 -3.26
CA GLN A 127 -1.33 -0.19 -2.66
C GLN A 127 -1.42 -1.65 -3.11
N VAL A 128 -0.26 -2.30 -3.14
CA VAL A 128 -0.06 -3.76 -3.17
C VAL A 128 0.66 -4.12 -1.87
N PRO A 129 0.19 -5.10 -1.08
CA PRO A 129 -1.07 -5.83 -1.21
C PRO A 129 -2.32 -4.93 -1.12
N GLU A 130 -3.39 -5.32 -1.81
CA GLU A 130 -4.67 -4.57 -1.85
C GLU A 130 -5.55 -4.83 -0.61
N GLN A 131 -5.23 -5.83 0.20
CA GLN A 131 -6.02 -6.16 1.38
C GLN A 131 -5.88 -5.10 2.48
N ASP A 132 -7.02 -4.77 3.10
CA ASP A 132 -7.07 -3.88 4.25
C ASP A 132 -6.28 -4.43 5.43
N ALA A 133 -5.58 -3.52 6.08
CA ALA A 133 -4.70 -3.75 7.21
C ALA A 133 -3.42 -4.55 6.92
N TYR A 134 -2.98 -4.61 5.65
CA TYR A 134 -1.76 -5.30 5.23
C TYR A 134 -0.72 -4.38 4.59
N ALA A 135 0.54 -4.73 4.83
CA ALA A 135 1.71 -4.14 4.17
C ALA A 135 2.84 -5.18 4.08
N PHE A 136 3.91 -4.85 3.38
CA PHE A 136 5.13 -5.65 3.42
C PHE A 136 5.97 -5.23 4.63
N SER A 137 6.39 -6.20 5.47
CA SER A 137 7.24 -5.89 6.62
C SER A 137 8.19 -7.03 6.99
N ASN A 138 9.39 -6.67 7.43
CA ASN A 138 10.43 -7.64 7.79
C ASN A 138 10.24 -8.28 9.18
N ARG A 139 9.37 -7.71 10.03
CA ARG A 139 8.99 -8.28 11.33
C ARG A 139 7.50 -8.05 11.60
N ILE A 140 7.00 -8.65 12.68
CA ILE A 140 5.63 -8.41 13.13
C ILE A 140 5.52 -7.01 13.75
N TYR A 141 4.34 -6.42 13.69
CA TYR A 141 4.05 -5.06 14.18
C TYR A 141 4.58 -4.80 15.60
N PHE A 142 4.45 -5.74 16.54
CA PHE A 142 4.89 -5.52 17.93
C PHE A 142 6.42 -5.42 18.15
N LEU A 143 7.22 -5.39 17.08
CA LEU A 143 8.68 -5.27 17.13
C LEU A 143 9.13 -4.12 16.22
N ASP A 144 10.33 -3.60 16.51
CA ASP A 144 11.05 -2.73 15.58
C ASP A 144 11.14 -3.40 14.21
N ASN A 145 10.69 -2.71 13.18
CA ASN A 145 10.60 -3.29 11.86
C ASN A 145 10.81 -2.25 10.77
N ASN A 146 11.14 -2.76 9.59
CA ASN A 146 11.05 -2.01 8.36
C ASN A 146 9.78 -2.48 7.66
N HIS A 147 8.96 -1.55 7.20
CA HIS A 147 7.78 -1.85 6.41
C HIS A 147 7.71 -0.95 5.18
N GLY A 148 6.87 -1.34 4.23
CA GLY A 148 6.64 -0.55 3.03
C GLY A 148 5.26 -0.70 2.43
N ARG A 149 4.82 0.37 1.79
CA ARG A 149 3.67 0.39 0.87
C ARG A 149 4.21 0.48 -0.55
N ILE A 150 3.73 -0.39 -1.42
CA ILE A 150 4.12 -0.43 -2.84
C ILE A 150 2.90 -0.08 -3.69
N PHE A 151 3.07 0.69 -4.75
CA PHE A 151 2.00 1.22 -5.60
C PHE A 151 2.24 0.81 -7.05
N GLY A 152 1.18 0.45 -7.77
CA GLY A 152 1.22 0.03 -9.17
C GLY A 152 0.59 -1.36 -9.41
N PRO A 153 0.91 -2.04 -10.53
CA PRO A 153 1.90 -1.65 -11.53
C PRO A 153 1.34 -0.80 -12.68
N ARG A 154 2.20 0.04 -13.26
CA ARG A 154 1.99 0.74 -14.53
C ARG A 154 2.79 0.09 -15.64
N LYS A 155 2.17 -0.23 -16.78
CA LYS A 155 2.91 -0.68 -17.96
C LYS A 155 3.65 0.48 -18.62
N THR A 156 4.95 0.31 -18.85
CA THR A 156 5.80 1.22 -19.63
C THR A 156 6.52 0.47 -20.75
N ALA A 157 7.30 1.19 -21.56
CA ALA A 157 8.15 0.58 -22.59
C ALA A 157 9.21 -0.38 -22.01
N ASN A 158 9.57 -0.20 -20.73
CA ASN A 158 10.65 -0.95 -20.08
C ASN A 158 10.15 -2.09 -19.18
N GLY A 159 8.84 -2.28 -19.05
CA GLY A 159 8.27 -3.32 -18.19
C GLY A 159 7.07 -2.82 -17.40
N TRP A 160 6.79 -3.49 -16.29
CA TRP A 160 5.82 -3.06 -15.30
C TRP A 160 6.54 -2.31 -14.18
N VAL A 161 6.11 -1.09 -13.90
CA VAL A 161 6.72 -0.20 -12.92
C VAL A 161 5.88 -0.17 -11.65
N PHE A 162 6.54 -0.32 -10.50
CA PHE A 162 5.99 -0.02 -9.19
C PHE A 162 6.84 1.04 -8.49
N THR A 163 6.23 1.78 -7.57
CA THR A 163 6.93 2.71 -6.67
C THR A 163 6.66 2.30 -5.23
N GLY A 164 7.56 2.57 -4.30
CA GLY A 164 7.36 2.23 -2.89
C GLY A 164 7.81 3.31 -1.93
N ALA A 165 7.12 3.40 -0.81
CA ALA A 165 7.50 4.16 0.37
C ALA A 165 7.88 3.19 1.48
N LEU A 166 9.15 3.19 1.87
CA LEU A 166 9.73 2.27 2.85
C LEU A 166 10.18 3.04 4.07
N SER A 167 9.87 2.54 5.25
CA SER A 167 10.15 3.26 6.48
C SER A 167 10.47 2.29 7.61
N ARG A 168 11.37 2.71 8.50
CA ARG A 168 11.74 1.98 9.71
C ARG A 168 11.05 2.63 10.89
N GLU A 169 10.50 1.78 11.73
CA GLU A 169 9.87 2.17 12.98
C GLU A 169 10.52 1.47 14.17
N HIS A 170 10.56 2.19 15.29
CA HIS A 170 10.83 1.64 16.62
C HIS A 170 9.53 1.54 17.41
N VAL A 171 9.45 0.53 18.27
CA VAL A 171 8.34 0.43 19.22
C VAL A 171 8.71 1.21 20.48
N ASP A 172 7.96 2.28 20.76
CA ASP A 172 7.94 2.85 22.10
C ASP A 172 7.12 1.93 23.00
N TYR A 173 7.79 1.07 23.76
CA TYR A 173 7.14 0.09 24.63
C TYR A 173 6.37 0.74 25.81
N ILE A 174 6.69 1.98 26.18
CA ILE A 174 6.00 2.70 27.26
C ILE A 174 4.66 3.18 26.75
N HIS A 175 4.65 3.85 25.59
CA HIS A 175 3.45 4.44 25.01
C HIS A 175 2.69 3.49 24.08
N ARG A 176 3.28 2.33 23.75
CA ARG A 176 2.75 1.30 22.84
C ARG A 176 2.41 1.84 21.45
N VAL A 177 3.26 2.73 20.95
CA VAL A 177 3.14 3.33 19.61
C VAL A 177 4.41 3.07 18.81
N HIS A 178 4.28 3.12 17.49
CA HIS A 178 5.42 3.17 16.60
C HIS A 178 5.92 4.60 16.46
N VAL A 179 7.23 4.76 16.48
CA VAL A 179 7.90 6.03 16.23
C VAL A 179 8.79 5.91 15.00
N TYR A 180 8.83 6.99 14.22
CA TYR A 180 9.73 7.11 13.08
C TYR A 180 11.18 6.85 13.50
N ALA A 181 11.90 6.09 12.69
CA ALA A 181 13.32 5.83 12.89
C ALA A 181 14.18 6.23 11.68
N SER A 182 13.83 5.77 10.48
CA SER A 182 14.65 5.97 9.28
C SER A 182 13.91 5.57 8.01
N PHE A 183 13.96 6.40 6.96
CA PHE A 183 13.59 6.00 5.61
C PHE A 183 14.75 5.28 4.90
N SER A 184 15.96 5.83 5.01
CA SER A 184 17.12 5.34 4.26
C SER A 184 17.52 3.91 4.66
N GLN A 185 17.48 3.58 5.95
CA GLN A 185 17.79 2.21 6.42
C GLN A 185 16.76 1.19 5.94
N ALA A 186 15.48 1.54 5.91
CA ALA A 186 14.43 0.63 5.43
C ALA A 186 14.57 0.38 3.92
N ARG A 187 14.78 1.45 3.15
CA ARG A 187 15.04 1.39 1.71
C ARG A 187 16.25 0.51 1.38
N ASP A 188 17.38 0.76 2.03
CA ASP A 188 18.64 0.08 1.70
C ASP A 188 18.68 -1.37 2.22
N ASP A 189 18.05 -1.69 3.36
CA ASP A 189 17.87 -3.07 3.81
C ASP A 189 17.02 -3.87 2.82
N LEU A 190 15.86 -3.34 2.38
CA LEU A 190 15.02 -4.01 1.39
C LEU A 190 15.78 -4.21 0.06
N ALA A 191 16.42 -3.17 -0.46
CA ALA A 191 17.14 -3.23 -1.74
C ALA A 191 18.29 -4.27 -1.70
N THR A 192 19.00 -4.35 -0.58
CA THR A 192 20.06 -5.35 -0.36
C THR A 192 19.47 -6.76 -0.37
N ARG A 193 18.43 -7.01 0.43
CA ARG A 193 17.80 -8.33 0.54
C ARG A 193 17.14 -8.80 -0.74
N LEU A 194 16.51 -7.89 -1.50
CA LEU A 194 15.97 -8.21 -2.82
C LEU A 194 17.09 -8.65 -3.77
N THR A 195 18.20 -7.90 -3.79
CA THR A 195 19.36 -8.21 -4.65
C THR A 195 19.93 -9.59 -4.33
N GLU A 196 20.02 -9.94 -3.05
CA GLU A 196 20.59 -11.22 -2.61
C GLU A 196 19.64 -12.40 -2.83
N ASN A 197 18.34 -12.21 -2.59
CA ASN A 197 17.41 -13.34 -2.38
C ASN A 197 16.30 -13.45 -3.43
N SER A 198 16.20 -12.52 -4.39
CA SER A 198 15.07 -12.46 -5.32
C SER A 198 15.47 -12.24 -6.78
N ILE A 199 14.46 -12.14 -7.66
CA ILE A 199 14.59 -11.79 -9.07
C ILE A 199 14.98 -10.32 -9.31
N TYR A 200 14.69 -9.43 -8.36
CA TYR A 200 15.03 -8.01 -8.47
C TYR A 200 16.50 -7.79 -8.12
N LYS A 201 17.19 -7.01 -8.95
CA LYS A 201 18.58 -6.59 -8.75
C LYS A 201 18.66 -5.06 -8.72
N ARG A 202 19.48 -4.52 -7.81
CA ARG A 202 19.75 -3.08 -7.75
C ARG A 202 20.43 -2.64 -9.05
N ASP A 203 19.85 -1.63 -9.69
CA ASP A 203 20.33 -1.04 -10.93
C ASP A 203 21.00 0.32 -10.69
N GLY A 204 20.51 1.09 -9.73
CA GLY A 204 21.08 2.40 -9.39
C GLY A 204 20.23 3.19 -8.40
N VAL A 205 20.46 4.50 -8.37
CA VAL A 205 19.66 5.48 -7.64
C VAL A 205 19.28 6.61 -8.59
N VAL A 206 18.10 7.19 -8.40
CA VAL A 206 17.60 8.33 -9.19
C VAL A 206 17.10 9.43 -8.27
N PRO A 207 17.37 10.71 -8.56
CA PRO A 207 16.82 11.81 -7.78
C PRO A 207 15.32 11.94 -8.03
N LEU A 208 14.54 12.14 -6.97
CA LEU A 208 13.12 12.46 -7.04
C LEU A 208 12.81 13.87 -6.51
N ASP A 209 13.82 14.60 -6.02
CA ASP A 209 13.67 15.93 -5.44
C ASP A 209 12.58 15.97 -4.36
N ASN A 210 12.62 14.97 -3.47
CA ASN A 210 11.68 14.77 -2.36
C ASN A 210 12.41 14.67 -1.01
N GLY A 211 13.48 15.44 -0.83
CA GLY A 211 14.16 15.61 0.46
C GLY A 211 13.51 16.70 1.33
N SER A 212 14.04 16.86 2.55
CA SER A 212 13.61 17.87 3.52
C SER A 212 13.71 19.30 3.00
N THR A 213 12.83 20.17 3.49
CA THR A 213 12.81 21.61 3.17
C THR A 213 12.70 22.45 4.45
N ALA A 214 12.50 23.76 4.30
CA ALA A 214 12.20 24.63 5.43
C ALA A 214 10.84 24.35 6.08
N ASP A 215 9.88 23.79 5.32
CA ASP A 215 8.48 23.67 5.75
C ASP A 215 8.15 22.27 6.29
N TYR A 216 8.89 21.24 5.86
CA TYR A 216 8.70 19.85 6.28
C TYR A 216 10.03 19.10 6.31
N THR A 217 10.05 17.97 7.01
CA THR A 217 11.18 17.05 7.01
C THR A 217 10.82 15.72 6.35
N THR A 218 11.80 15.09 5.73
CA THR A 218 11.75 13.70 5.29
C THR A 218 12.75 12.86 6.09
N GLY A 219 13.02 13.28 7.33
CA GLY A 219 13.94 12.62 8.24
C GLY A 219 15.34 12.44 7.63
N ASP A 220 15.78 11.19 7.51
CA ASP A 220 17.11 10.84 6.98
C ASP A 220 17.10 10.49 5.48
N HIS A 221 15.98 10.73 4.79
CA HIS A 221 15.87 10.47 3.35
C HIS A 221 16.72 11.46 2.55
N ASP A 222 17.45 10.93 1.57
CA ASP A 222 18.44 11.68 0.78
C ASP A 222 17.88 12.31 -0.51
N GLY A 223 16.57 12.25 -0.72
CA GLY A 223 15.91 12.76 -1.93
C GLY A 223 15.98 11.84 -3.14
N ASN A 224 16.49 10.61 -2.98
CA ASN A 224 16.65 9.65 -4.08
C ASN A 224 15.85 8.36 -3.86
N ALA A 225 15.40 7.77 -4.96
CA ALA A 225 14.86 6.42 -4.98
C ALA A 225 15.89 5.41 -5.47
N VAL A 226 15.91 4.23 -4.84
CA VAL A 226 16.67 3.08 -5.36
C VAL A 226 15.88 2.42 -6.49
N VAL A 227 16.55 2.11 -7.60
CA VAL A 227 15.94 1.41 -8.74
C VAL A 227 16.29 -0.08 -8.68
N MET A 228 15.25 -0.91 -8.72
CA MET A 228 15.31 -2.37 -8.73
C MET A 228 14.78 -2.91 -10.06
N LYS A 229 15.53 -3.76 -10.75
CA LYS A 229 15.10 -4.36 -12.03
C LYS A 229 14.98 -5.88 -11.94
N ALA A 230 13.90 -6.42 -12.51
CA ALA A 230 13.70 -7.84 -12.75
C ALA A 230 13.54 -8.10 -14.26
N ARG A 231 13.92 -9.30 -14.70
CA ARG A 231 13.81 -9.77 -16.08
C ARG A 231 13.01 -11.06 -16.17
#